data_AF-A0A524LBX7-F1
#
_entry.id   AF-A0A524LBX7-F1
#
_cell.length_a   1.000
_cell.length_b   1.000
_cell.length_c   1.000
_cell.angle_alpha   90.00
_cell.angle_beta   90.00
_cell.angle_gamma   90.00
#
_symmetry.space_group_name_H-M   'P 1'
#
loop_
_entity.id
_entity.type
_entity.pdbx_description
1 polymer ?
#
loop_
_entity_poly.entity_id
_entity_poly.type
_entity_poly.pdbx_seq_one_letter_code
_entity_poly.pdbx_strand_id
1 'polypeptide(L)' 'MGETTTIPLSKETRDLLKKYGHKGETYDELIRRLLEMAEQMEFARVQKRILENEEFVPLDQI' A
#
# COMPACT_ATOMS: atom_id res chain seq x y z
N MET A 1 -17.36 -13.21 3.56
CA MET A 1 -16.69 -12.40 4.61
C MET A 1 -15.81 -13.38 5.38
N GLY A 2 -14.49 -13.18 5.38
CA GLY A 2 -13.56 -14.08 6.05
C GLY A 2 -13.60 -13.93 7.57
N GLU A 3 -12.89 -14.80 8.29
CA GLU A 3 -12.71 -14.68 9.74
C GLU A 3 -12.08 -13.32 10.09
N THR A 4 -12.64 -12.64 11.09
CA THR A 4 -12.14 -11.35 11.57
C THR A 4 -11.17 -11.56 12.72
N THR A 5 -10.07 -10.80 12.72
CA THR A 5 -9.11 -10.77 13.82
C THR A 5 -9.14 -9.39 14.50
N THR A 6 -8.53 -9.28 15.69
CA THR A 6 -8.44 -8.00 16.41
C THR A 6 -7.01 -7.47 16.35
N ILE A 7 -6.87 -6.21 15.94
CA ILE A 7 -5.59 -5.51 15.92
C ILE A 7 -5.65 -4.38 16.96
N PRO A 8 -4.82 -4.41 18.03
CA PRO A 8 -4.75 -3.31 18.97
C PRO A 8 -4.11 -2.08 18.31
N LEU A 9 -4.78 -0.94 18.40
CA LEU A 9 -4.33 0.34 17.86
C LEU A 9 -4.39 1.42 18.93
N SER A 10 -3.52 2.42 18.84
CA SER A 10 -3.66 3.63 19.65
C SER A 10 -4.93 4.39 19.24
N LYS A 11 -5.46 5.21 20.16
CA LYS A 11 -6.62 6.06 19.87
C LYS A 11 -6.32 7.02 18.71
N GLU A 12 -5.10 7.55 18.68
CA GLU A 12 -4.62 8.46 17.64
C GLU A 12 -4.61 7.79 16.27
N THR A 13 -4.07 6.57 16.15
CA THR A 13 -4.06 5.82 14.89
C THR A 13 -5.47 5.51 14.41
N ARG A 14 -6.37 5.09 15.31
CA ARG A 14 -7.79 4.87 14.96
C ARG A 14 -8.45 6.16 14.46
N ASP A 15 -8.15 7.29 15.09
CA ASP A 15 -8.74 8.57 14.69
C ASP A 15 -8.16 9.10 13.37
N LEU A 16 -6.91 8.77 13.03
CA LEU A 16 -6.37 8.96 11.68
C LEU A 16 -7.12 8.10 10.67
N LEU A 17 -7.32 6.80 10.93
CA LEU A 17 -8.06 5.92 10.02
C LEU A 17 -9.47 6.46 9.72
N LYS A 18 -10.17 7.00 10.73
CA LYS A 18 -11.49 7.65 10.53
C LYS A 18 -11.45 8.84 9.56
N LYS A 19 -10.35 9.60 9.51
CA LYS A 19 -10.22 10.75 8.60
C LYS A 19 -10.04 10.32 7.14
N TYR A 20 -9.45 9.16 6.90
CA TYR A 20 -9.17 8.63 5.56
C TYR A 20 -10.26 7.69 5.03
N GLY A 21 -11.17 7.24 5.90
CA GLY A 21 -12.29 6.38 5.54
C GLY A 21 -13.37 7.11 4.74
N HIS A 22 -13.98 6.41 3.79
CA HIS A 22 -15.15 6.87 3.05
C HIS A 22 -16.46 6.46 3.74
N LYS A 23 -17.56 7.13 3.41
CA LYS A 23 -18.88 6.82 3.98
C LYS A 23 -19.29 5.39 3.59
N GLY A 24 -19.45 4.52 4.59
CA GLY A 24 -19.82 3.11 4.39
C GLY A 24 -18.63 2.15 4.23
N GLU A 25 -17.40 2.67 4.21
CA GLU A 25 -16.17 1.86 4.16
C GLU A 25 -15.87 1.28 5.55
N THR A 26 -15.59 -0.02 5.60
CA THR A 26 -15.13 -0.71 6.81
C THR A 26 -13.64 -0.45 7.06
N TYR A 27 -13.17 -0.69 8.28
CA TYR A 27 -11.73 -0.61 8.56
C TYR A 27 -10.91 -1.64 7.76
N ASP A 28 -11.46 -2.82 7.47
CA ASP A 28 -10.76 -3.83 6.66
C ASP A 28 -10.56 -3.34 5.22
N GLU A 29 -11.61 -2.77 4.62
CA GLU A 29 -11.54 -2.18 3.26
C GLU A 29 -10.58 -0.99 3.21
N LEU A 30 -10.67 -0.08 4.19
CA LEU A 30 -9.75 1.05 4.29
C LEU A 30 -8.29 0.59 4.40
N ILE A 31 -8.01 -0.38 5.27
CA ILE A 31 -6.65 -0.89 5.48
C ILE A 31 -6.13 -1.55 4.20
N ARG A 32 -6.95 -2.38 3.52
CA ARG A 32 -6.56 -3.00 2.24
C ARG A 32 -6.23 -1.96 1.18
N ARG A 33 -7.07 -0.93 1.03
CA ARG A 33 -6.84 0.17 0.08
C ARG A 33 -5.54 0.92 0.40
N LEU A 34 -5.27 1.18 1.67
CA LEU A 34 -4.01 1.83 2.09
C LEU A 34 -2.79 0.96 1.79
N LEU A 35 -2.89 -0.37 1.98
CA LEU A 35 -1.82 -1.31 1.65
C LEU A 35 -1.55 -1.36 0.15
N GLU A 36 -2.59 -1.43 -0.68
CA GLU A 36 -2.46 -1.39 -2.15
C GLU A 36 -1.76 -0.10 -2.60
N MET A 37 -2.13 1.06 -2.05
CA MET A 37 -1.47 2.32 -2.35
C MET A 37 0.02 2.31 -1.95
N ALA A 38 0.35 1.71 -0.80
CA ALA A 38 1.73 1.60 -0.35
C ALA A 38 2.58 0.69 -1.26
N GLU A 39 2.02 -0.44 -1.70
CA GLU A 39 2.68 -1.34 -2.66
C GLU A 39 2.96 -0.65 -3.99
N GLN A 40 2.00 0.10 -4.52
CA GLN A 40 2.18 0.85 -5.77
C GLN A 40 3.28 1.93 -5.64
N MET A 41 3.33 2.63 -4.51
CA MET A 41 4.38 3.61 -4.25
C MET A 41 5.76 2.97 -4.14
N GLU A 42 5.88 1.83 -3.45
CA GLU A 42 7.15 1.10 -3.37
C GLU A 42 7.57 0.56 -4.74
N PHE A 43 6.64 0.03 -5.53
CA PHE A 43 6.92 -0.40 -6.89
C PHE A 43 7.46 0.75 -7.74
N ALA A 44 6.79 1.90 -7.73
CA ALA A 44 7.24 3.10 -8.43
C ALA A 44 8.63 3.57 -7.97
N ARG A 45 8.91 3.50 -6.67
CA ARG A 45 10.23 3.83 -6.10
C ARG A 45 11.32 2.90 -6.62
N VAL A 46 11.05 1.59 -6.67
CA VAL A 46 11.98 0.58 -7.19
C VAL A 46 12.24 0.82 -8.67
N GLN A 47 11.18 1.02 -9.47
CA GLN A 47 11.30 1.30 -10.90
C GLN A 47 12.15 2.55 -11.16
N LYS A 48 11.91 3.63 -10.40
CA LYS A 48 12.71 4.86 -10.51
C LYS A 48 14.19 4.60 -10.20
N ARG A 49 14.49 3.82 -9.15
CA ARG A 49 15.88 3.47 -8.81
C ARG A 49 16.56 2.69 -9.93
N ILE A 50 15.88 1.70 -10.52
CA ILE A 50 16.41 0.91 -11.63
C ILE A 50 16.71 1.83 -12.82
N LEU A 51 15.75 2.68 -13.20
CA LEU A 51 15.91 3.63 -14.31
C LEU A 51 17.11 4.58 -14.10
N GLU A 52 17.36 5.02 -12.87
CA GLU A 52 18.45 5.95 -12.55
C GLU A 52 19.83 5.28 -12.48
N ASN A 53 19.91 4.00 -12.12
CA ASN A 53 21.18 3.37 -11.72
C ASN A 53 21.60 2.15 -12.55
N GLU A 54 20.69 1.53 -13.29
CA GLU A 54 20.97 0.30 -14.04
C GLU A 54 21.08 0.58 -15.53
N GLU A 55 22.06 -0.06 -16.20
CA GLU A 55 22.16 -0.01 -17.65
C GLU A 55 21.03 -0.84 -18.28
N PHE A 56 20.40 -0.27 -19.32
CA PHE A 56 19.36 -0.97 -20.05
C PHE A 56 19.95 -2.17 -20.79
N VAL A 57 19.50 -3.38 -20.43
CA VAL A 57 19.82 -4.62 -21.15
C VAL A 57 18.63 -4.97 -22.05
N PRO A 58 18.79 -4.95 -23.38
CA PRO A 58 17.78 -5.42 -24.31
C PRO A 58 17.42 -6.90 -24.06
N LEU A 59 16.13 -7.24 -24.17
CA LEU A 59 15.62 -8.60 -23.86
C LEU A 59 16.16 -9.68 -24.81
N ASP A 60 16.62 -9.31 -26.00
CA ASP A 60 17.25 -10.18 -26.99
C ASP A 60 18.70 -10.57 -26.63
N GLN A 61 19.26 -10.00 -25.56
CA GLN A 61 20.60 -10.30 -25.05
C GLN A 61 20.60 -11.25 -23.83
N ILE A 62 19.43 -11.76 -23.42
CA ILE A 62 19.23 -12.68 -22.27
C ILE A 62 18.78 -14.06 -22.74
#